data_AF-A0A240ECQ9-F1
#
_entry.id   AF-A0A240ECQ9-F1
#
_cell.length_a   1.000
_cell.length_b   1.000
_cell.length_c   1.000
_cell.angle_alpha   90.00
_cell.angle_beta   90.00
_cell.angle_gamma   90.00
#
_symmetry.space_group_name_H-M   'P 1'
#
loop_
_entity.id
_entity.type
_entity.pdbx_description
1 polymer ?
#
loop_
_entity_poly.entity_id
_entity_poly.type
_entity_poly.pdbx_seq_one_letter_code
_entity_poly.pdbx_strand_id
1 'polypeptide(L)' 'MGLSIWHILLFALVVILLFGTSKLKNLGKDLGGAIKDFKDSVNHDEKLEPTSSQQIKDVRSLEVNKEKIN' A
#
# COMPACT_ATOMS: atom_id res chain seq x y z
N MET A 1 28.08 15.38 -15.94
CA MET A 1 27.55 14.00 -15.90
C MET A 1 26.41 14.00 -14.90
N GLY A 2 25.18 14.19 -15.36
CA GLY A 2 24.01 14.39 -14.50
C GLY A 2 23.44 13.07 -13.99
N LEU A 3 22.63 13.14 -12.93
CA LEU A 3 21.84 12.03 -12.41
C LEU A 3 20.74 11.68 -13.43
N SER A 4 21.11 10.92 -14.45
CA SER A 4 20.14 10.37 -15.41
C SER A 4 19.34 9.26 -14.75
N ILE A 5 18.05 9.21 -15.06
CA ILE A 5 17.07 8.20 -14.58
C ILE A 5 17.61 6.76 -14.75
N TRP A 6 18.43 6.53 -15.79
CA TRP A 6 19.11 5.25 -16.03
C TRP A 6 20.05 4.81 -14.90
N HIS A 7 20.72 5.75 -14.22
CA HIS A 7 21.59 5.42 -13.09
C HIS A 7 20.78 5.06 -11.86
N ILE A 8 19.65 5.73 -11.63
CA ILE A 8 18.76 5.44 -10.50
C ILE A 8 18.17 4.04 -10.63
N LEU A 9 17.77 3.63 -11.83
CA LEU A 9 17.20 2.30 -12.06
C LEU A 9 18.24 1.18 -11.82
N LEU A 10 19.47 1.37 -12.32
CA LEU A 10 20.56 0.41 -12.11
C LEU A 10 20.97 0.34 -10.62
N PHE A 11 21.02 1.49 -9.94
CA PHE A 11 21.28 1.55 -8.51
C PHE A 11 20.19 0.86 -7.70
N ALA A 12 18.91 1.11 -8.00
CA ALA A 12 17.78 0.47 -7.35
C ALA A 12 17.82 -1.06 -7.51
N LEU A 13 18.19 -1.56 -8.69
CA LEU A 13 18.34 -3.00 -8.94
C LEU A 13 19.39 -3.63 -8.02
N VAL A 14 20.56 -3.00 -7.89
CA VAL A 14 21.63 -3.48 -7.00
C VAL A 14 21.19 -3.45 -5.54
N VAL A 15 20.53 -2.37 -5.09
CA VAL A 15 20.00 -2.28 -3.72
C VAL A 15 18.96 -3.38 -3.45
N ILE A 16 18.05 -3.63 -4.38
CA ILE A 16 17.05 -4.71 -4.24
C ILE A 16 17.72 -6.08 -4.11
N LEU A 17 18.79 -6.34 -4.85
CA LEU A 17 19.54 -7.60 -4.77
C LEU A 17 20.27 -7.76 -3.42
N LEU A 18 20.85 -6.67 -2.89
CA LEU A 18 21.55 -6.69 -1.60
C LEU A 18 20.61 -6.88 -0.40
N PHE A 19 19.50 -6.15 -0.39
CA PHE A 19 18.52 -6.19 0.71
C PHE A 19 17.51 -7.34 0.56
N GLY A 20 17.37 -7.87 -0.66
CA GLY A 20 16.32 -8.80 -1.04
C GLY A 20 14.95 -8.13 -1.19
N THR A 21 14.09 -8.67 -2.05
CA THR A 21 12.73 -8.14 -2.29
C THR A 21 11.80 -8.31 -1.09
N SER A 22 12.08 -9.28 -0.20
CA SER A 22 11.23 -9.59 0.95
C SER A 22 11.19 -8.44 1.98
N LYS A 23 12.35 -7.90 2.36
CA LYS A 23 12.43 -6.78 3.29
C LYS A 23 11.94 -5.47 2.67
N LEU A 24 12.24 -5.26 1.39
CA LEU A 24 11.80 -4.06 0.67
C LEU A 24 10.27 -4.06 0.44
N LYS A 25 9.64 -5.21 0.24
CA LYS A 25 8.18 -5.34 0.13
C LYS A 25 7.48 -5.00 1.45
N ASN A 26 7.99 -5.50 2.57
CA ASN A 26 7.37 -5.26 3.88
C ASN A 26 7.48 -3.77 4.26
N LEU A 27 8.67 -3.19 4.13
CA LEU A 27 8.89 -1.76 4.37
C LEU A 27 8.17 -0.88 3.34
N GLY A 28 8.15 -1.29 2.07
CA GLY A 28 7.46 -0.56 1.00
C GLY A 28 5.94 -0.56 1.16
N LYS A 29 5.35 -1.60 1.75
CA LYS A 29 3.91 -1.62 2.07
C LYS A 29 3.58 -0.59 3.17
N ASP A 30 4.39 -0.53 4.22
CA ASP A 30 4.15 0.35 5.36
C ASP A 30 4.42 1.82 4.99
N LEU A 31 5.56 2.10 4.34
CA LEU A 31 5.91 3.45 3.88
C LEU A 31 5.04 3.89 2.69
N GLY A 32 4.74 2.98 1.76
CA GLY A 32 3.90 3.25 0.60
C GLY A 32 2.45 3.57 0.99
N GLY A 33 1.91 2.93 2.03
CA GLY A 33 0.61 3.27 2.60
C GLY A 33 0.59 4.71 3.13
N ALA A 34 1.55 5.07 3.98
CA ALA A 34 1.63 6.42 4.55
C ALA A 34 1.84 7.52 3.50
N ILE A 35 2.67 7.26 2.48
CA ILE A 35 2.91 8.20 1.38
C ILE A 35 1.67 8.32 0.48
N LYS A 36 0.93 7.21 0.26
CA LYS A 36 -0.33 7.24 -0.49
C LYS A 36 -1.37 8.09 0.24
N ASP A 37 -1.56 7.88 1.53
CA ASP A 37 -2.52 8.65 2.33
C ASP A 37 -2.14 10.14 2.41
N PHE A 38 -0.83 10.45 2.49
CA PHE A 38 -0.31 11.81 2.42
C PHE A 38 -0.54 12.47 1.06
N LYS A 39 -0.29 11.76 -0.04
CA LYS A 39 -0.58 12.28 -1.38
C LYS A 39 -2.09 12.50 -1.54
N ASP A 40 -2.89 11.52 -1.14
CA ASP A 40 -4.34 11.60 -1.26
C ASP A 40 -4.86 12.80 -0.44
N SER A 41 -4.40 13.03 0.80
CA SER A 41 -4.81 14.19 1.59
C SER A 41 -4.41 15.54 1.00
N VAL A 42 -3.21 15.64 0.39
CA VAL A 42 -2.73 16.87 -0.28
C VAL A 42 -3.50 17.15 -1.58
N ASN A 43 -3.98 16.11 -2.28
CA ASN A 43 -4.76 16.27 -3.52
C ASN A 43 -6.28 16.36 -3.26
N HIS A 44 -6.74 16.07 -2.03
CA HIS A 44 -8.14 16.09 -1.64
C HIS A 44 -8.72 17.52 -1.52
N ASP A 45 -7.88 18.56 -1.52
CA ASP A 45 -8.30 19.96 -1.56
C ASP A 45 -8.84 20.39 -2.95
N GLU A 46 -8.65 19.58 -4.00
CA GLU A 46 -8.98 19.96 -5.39
C GLU A 46 -10.00 19.04 -6.11
N LYS A 47 -10.39 17.89 -5.55
CA LYS A 47 -11.49 17.08 -6.11
C LYS A 47 -12.15 16.16 -5.08
N LEU A 48 -13.41 16.44 -4.75
CA LEU A 48 -14.30 15.49 -4.07
C LEU A 48 -14.65 14.37 -5.06
N GLU A 49 -14.19 13.14 -4.83
CA GLU A 49 -14.88 11.88 -5.16
C GLU A 49 -14.15 10.67 -4.47
N PRO A 50 -14.87 9.58 -4.14
CA PRO A 50 -14.43 8.55 -3.19
C PRO A 50 -13.82 7.31 -3.85
N THR A 51 -12.75 6.72 -3.29
CA THR A 51 -12.42 5.29 -3.47
C THR A 51 -11.38 4.85 -2.42
N SER A 52 -11.74 4.11 -1.37
CA SER A 52 -11.95 2.65 -1.30
C SER A 52 -10.74 1.79 -1.70
N SER A 53 -10.16 1.09 -0.71
CA SER A 53 -9.78 -0.31 -0.85
C SER A 53 -9.60 -1.01 0.51
N GLN A 54 -10.69 -1.69 0.89
CA GLN A 54 -10.73 -3.07 1.39
C GLN A 54 -10.08 -3.44 2.73
N GLN A 55 -10.90 -3.43 3.79
CA GLN A 55 -11.04 -4.54 4.74
C GLN A 55 -12.51 -4.62 5.23
N ILE A 56 -13.41 -5.08 4.36
CA ILE A 56 -14.76 -5.53 4.73
C ILE A 56 -14.94 -6.91 4.09
N LYS A 57 -14.26 -7.93 4.62
CA LYS A 57 -14.56 -9.34 4.26
C LYS A 57 -14.64 -10.31 5.43
N ASP A 58 -14.25 -9.95 6.65
CA ASP A 58 -14.22 -10.94 7.75
C ASP A 58 -15.35 -10.84 8.80
N VAL A 59 -16.14 -9.76 8.84
CA VAL A 59 -17.13 -9.57 9.93
C VAL A 59 -18.50 -10.22 9.63
N ARG A 60 -18.79 -10.62 8.38
CA ARG A 60 -20.12 -11.13 8.00
C ARG A 60 -20.33 -12.64 8.21
N SER A 61 -19.29 -13.38 8.55
CA SER A 61 -19.36 -14.84 8.70
C SER A 61 -19.77 -15.31 10.10
N LEU A 62 -19.85 -14.42 11.10
CA LEU A 62 -20.10 -14.78 12.51
C LEU A 62 -21.55 -14.57 12.98
N GLU A 63 -22.37 -13.83 12.24
CA GLU A 63 -23.75 -13.50 12.68
C GLU A 63 -24.81 -14.52 12.24
N VAL A 64 -24.54 -15.36 11.23
CA VAL A 64 -25.53 -16.30 10.68
C VAL A 64 -25.71 -17.59 11.50
N ASN A 65 -24.82 -17.89 12.46
CA ASN A 65 -24.85 -19.17 13.20
C ASN A 65 -25.45 -19.08 14.61
N LYS A 66 -25.93 -17.92 15.07
CA LYS A 66 -26.56 -17.78 16.40
C LYS A 66 -28.08 -17.89 16.41
N GLU A 67 -28.73 -17.93 15.25
CA GLU A 67 -30.20 -17.94 15.15
C GLU A 67 -30.82 -19.35 15.06
N LYS A 68 -30.02 -20.43 15.08
CA LYS A 68 -30.52 -21.82 14.97
C LYS A 68 -30.62 -22.60 16.28
N ILE A 69 -30.49 -21.97 17.44
CA ILE A 69 -30.50 -22.65 18.76
C ILE A 69 -31.59 -22.18 19.74
N ASN A 70 -32.72 -21.65 19.26
CA ASN A 70 -33.95 -21.58 20.05
C ASN A 70 -35.14 -22.13 19.25
#